data_AF-A0A7V5GUK7-F1
#
_entry.id   AF-A0A7V5GUK7-F1
#
_cell.length_a   1.000
_cell.length_b   1.000
_cell.length_c   1.000
_cell.angle_alpha   90.00
_cell.angle_beta   90.00
_cell.angle_gamma   90.00
#
_symmetry.space_group_name_H-M   'P 1'
#
loop_
_entity.id
_entity.type
_entity.pdbx_description
1 polymer ?
#
loop_
_entity_poly.entity_id
_entity_poly.type
_entity_poly.pdbx_seq_one_letter_code
_entity_poly.pdbx_strand_id
1 'polypeptide(L)'
;GDMSLVGPRPERPEFVRQFEEKIDGYQERHRVRSGLTGWAQVNGLRGDTPIEARTEYDRYYVENWSLWFDLKILFLTVRAVIKGENSY
;
A
#
# COMPACT_ATOMS: atom_id res chain seq x y z
N GLY A 1 17.14 2.02 -2.54
CA GLY A 1 16.51 3.29 -2.11
C GLY A 1 15.60 2.97 -0.95
N ASP A 2 15.49 3.88 0.00
CA ASP A 2 14.86 3.61 1.30
C ASP A 2 13.36 3.29 1.17
N MET A 3 13.01 2.02 1.38
CA MET A 3 11.63 1.62 1.64
C MET A 3 11.22 2.07 3.05
N SER A 4 9.95 2.41 3.22
CA SER A 4 9.34 2.54 4.54
C SER A 4 8.98 1.17 5.10
N LEU A 5 8.83 1.08 6.42
CA LEU A 5 8.19 -0.08 7.04
C LEU A 5 6.70 -0.13 6.68
N VAL A 6 6.04 1.04 6.59
CA VAL A 6 4.62 1.21 6.21
C VAL A 6 4.47 2.26 5.09
N GLY A 7 3.69 1.93 4.07
CA GLY A 7 3.39 2.83 2.95
C GLY A 7 2.72 2.11 1.77
N PRO A 8 2.33 2.83 0.70
CA PRO A 8 1.84 2.20 -0.52
C PRO A 8 2.88 1.24 -1.09
N ARG A 9 2.46 0.04 -1.51
CA ARG A 9 3.34 -0.96 -2.11
C ARG A 9 3.86 -0.46 -3.47
N PRO A 10 5.16 -0.60 -3.79
CA PRO A 10 5.73 -0.05 -5.03
C PRO A 10 5.29 -0.87 -6.25
N GLU A 11 4.73 -0.18 -7.24
CA GLU A 11 4.32 -0.81 -8.51
C GLU A 11 5.46 -0.89 -9.52
N ARG A 12 5.31 -1.80 -10.49
CA ARG A 12 6.36 -2.04 -11.49
C ARG A 12 6.55 -0.82 -12.39
N PRO A 13 7.80 -0.43 -12.73
CA PRO A 13 8.06 0.69 -13.63
C PRO A 13 7.34 0.61 -14.99
N GLU A 14 7.09 -0.60 -15.50
CA GLU A 14 6.26 -0.83 -16.70
C GLU A 14 4.87 -0.19 -16.60
N PHE A 15 4.22 -0.32 -15.44
CA PHE A 15 2.85 0.12 -15.22
C PHE A 15 2.77 1.55 -14.67
N VAL A 16 3.80 2.03 -13.96
CA VAL A 16 3.84 3.40 -13.41
C VAL A 16 3.51 4.43 -14.49
N ARG A 17 4.19 4.37 -15.65
CA ARG A 17 3.92 5.28 -16.79
C ARG A 17 2.48 5.15 -17.33
N GLN A 18 2.02 3.91 -17.56
CA GLN A 18 0.67 3.66 -18.08
C GLN A 18 -0.45 4.16 -17.16
N PHE A 19 -0.18 4.23 -15.86
CA PHE A 19 -1.12 4.74 -14.88
C PHE A 19 -0.94 6.24 -14.62
N GLU A 20 0.25 6.82 -14.78
CA GLU A 20 0.48 8.27 -14.78
C GLU A 20 -0.24 8.94 -15.96
N GLU A 21 -0.29 8.30 -17.13
CA GLU A 21 -1.04 8.77 -18.30
C GLU A 21 -2.57 8.61 -18.16
N LYS A 22 -3.05 7.77 -17.24
CA LYS A 22 -4.48 7.44 -17.07
C LYS A 22 -5.14 8.03 -15.83
N ILE A 23 -4.36 8.40 -14.81
CA ILE A 23 -4.86 8.82 -13.50
C ILE A 23 -4.18 10.14 -13.16
N ASP A 24 -4.91 11.24 -13.28
CA ASP A 24 -4.40 12.55 -12.86
C ASP A 24 -4.12 12.57 -11.35
N GLY A 25 -3.11 13.32 -10.93
CA GLY A 25 -2.60 13.31 -9.56
C GLY A 25 -1.85 12.04 -9.14
N TYR A 26 -1.65 11.03 -10.01
CA TYR A 26 -0.99 9.76 -9.63
C TYR A 26 0.39 9.96 -9.00
N GLN A 27 1.14 11.00 -9.36
CA GLN A 27 2.44 11.28 -8.76
C GLN A 27 2.37 11.54 -7.24
N GLU A 28 1.22 11.90 -6.65
CA GLU A 28 1.13 12.26 -5.24
C GLU A 28 1.47 11.11 -4.27
N ARG A 29 1.17 9.86 -4.62
CA ARG A 29 1.61 8.68 -3.82
C ARG A 29 3.14 8.58 -3.69
N HIS A 30 3.91 9.10 -4.64
CA HIS A 30 5.38 9.10 -4.57
C HIS A 30 5.92 10.09 -3.52
N ARG A 31 5.07 10.94 -2.91
CA ARG A 31 5.44 11.73 -1.73
C ARG A 31 5.66 10.87 -0.48
N VAL A 32 5.15 9.64 -0.45
CA VAL A 32 5.34 8.70 0.66
C VAL A 32 6.29 7.58 0.24
N ARG A 33 7.29 7.27 1.09
CA ARG A 33 8.22 6.16 0.85
C ARG A 33 7.44 4.84 0.78
N SER A 34 7.66 4.06 -0.29
CA SER A 34 6.92 2.83 -0.53
C SER A 34 7.15 1.78 0.57
N GLY A 35 6.09 1.10 1.00
CA GLY A 35 6.10 0.25 2.19
C GLY A 35 6.45 -1.22 1.94
N LEU A 36 7.01 -1.87 2.96
CA LEU A 36 7.01 -3.35 3.07
C LEU A 36 5.59 -3.89 3.34
N THR A 37 4.77 -3.11 4.05
CA THR A 37 3.34 -3.34 4.24
C THR A 37 2.57 -2.02 4.12
N GLY A 38 1.25 -2.10 3.93
CA GLY A 38 0.37 -0.95 3.72
C GLY A 38 -1.09 -1.27 4.03
N TRP A 39 -1.94 -0.26 4.09
CA TRP A 39 -3.35 -0.42 4.52
C TRP A 39 -4.14 -1.38 3.63
N ALA A 40 -3.95 -1.33 2.31
CA ALA A 40 -4.53 -2.29 1.37
C ALA A 40 -4.11 -3.75 1.69
N GLN A 41 -2.82 -3.98 1.95
CA GLN A 41 -2.23 -5.31 2.16
C GLN A 41 -2.69 -5.98 3.47
N VAL A 42 -3.06 -5.22 4.50
CA VAL A 42 -3.64 -5.76 5.75
C VAL A 42 -5.15 -5.96 5.71
N ASN A 43 -5.85 -5.36 4.74
CA ASN A 43 -7.28 -5.59 4.49
C ASN A 43 -7.52 -6.62 3.37
N GLY A 44 -6.52 -7.43 3.03
CA GLY A 44 -6.64 -8.53 2.08
C GLY A 44 -6.55 -8.14 0.60
N LEU A 45 -6.38 -6.85 0.27
CA LEU A 45 -6.24 -6.38 -1.11
C LEU A 45 -4.83 -6.73 -1.63
N ARG A 46 -4.69 -7.93 -2.19
CA ARG A 46 -3.45 -8.57 -2.65
C ARG A 46 -3.69 -9.28 -3.98
N GLY A 47 -2.62 -9.55 -4.73
CA GLY A 47 -2.71 -10.26 -6.02
C GLY A 47 -3.65 -9.55 -7.02
N ASP A 48 -4.50 -10.31 -7.70
CA ASP A 48 -5.45 -9.84 -8.73
C ASP A 48 -6.68 -9.10 -8.16
N THR A 49 -6.54 -8.43 -7.01
CA THR A 49 -7.56 -7.52 -6.50
C THR A 49 -7.69 -6.30 -7.42
N PRO A 50 -8.91 -5.82 -7.76
CA PRO A 50 -9.11 -4.62 -8.58
C PRO A 50 -8.27 -3.42 -8.09
N ILE A 51 -7.56 -2.80 -9.02
CA ILE A 51 -6.59 -1.73 -8.71
C ILE A 51 -7.29 -0.47 -8.20
N GLU A 52 -8.56 -0.28 -8.56
CA GLU A 52 -9.45 0.77 -8.09
C GLU A 52 -9.63 0.68 -6.57
N ALA A 53 -10.04 -0.50 -6.07
CA ALA A 53 -10.23 -0.75 -4.64
C ALA A 53 -8.91 -0.64 -3.86
N ARG A 54 -7.80 -1.11 -4.45
CA ARG A 54 -6.47 -0.91 -3.84
C ARG A 54 -6.08 0.57 -3.78
N THR A 55 -6.35 1.33 -4.83
CA THR A 55 -6.06 2.78 -4.91
C THR A 55 -6.90 3.56 -3.89
N GLU A 56 -8.14 3.18 -3.65
CA GLU A 56 -8.98 3.75 -2.58
C GLU A 56 -8.35 3.56 -1.19
N TYR A 57 -7.83 2.36 -0.90
CA TYR A 57 -7.18 2.08 0.40
C TYR A 57 -5.81 2.77 0.54
N ASP A 58 -5.01 2.83 -0.54
CA ASP A 58 -3.75 3.56 -0.54
C ASP A 58 -3.99 5.09 -0.44
N ARG A 59 -5.09 5.62 -1.01
CA ARG A 59 -5.55 7.02 -0.82
C ARG A 59 -6.00 7.27 0.62
N TYR A 60 -6.85 6.40 1.18
CA TYR A 60 -7.31 6.52 2.57
C TYR A 60 -6.14 6.55 3.56
N TYR A 61 -5.11 5.74 3.30
CA TYR A 61 -3.87 5.75 4.07
C TYR A 61 -3.13 7.10 4.02
N VAL A 62 -3.03 7.73 2.84
CA VAL A 62 -2.40 9.06 2.69
C VAL A 62 -3.24 10.15 3.36
N GLU A 63 -4.57 10.16 3.17
CA GLU A 63 -5.47 11.17 3.74
C GLU A 63 -5.60 11.09 5.27
N ASN A 64 -5.46 9.89 5.86
CA ASN A 64 -5.58 9.64 7.30
C ASN A 64 -4.21 9.34 7.94
N TRP A 65 -3.10 9.67 7.27
CA TRP A 65 -1.77 9.26 7.73
C TRP A 65 -1.46 9.80 9.13
N SER A 66 -1.01 8.89 10.00
CA SER A 66 -0.53 9.22 11.34
C SER A 66 0.31 8.07 11.90
N LEU A 67 1.23 8.39 12.80
CA LEU A 67 2.10 7.40 13.46
C LEU A 67 1.31 6.27 14.15
N TRP A 68 0.11 6.57 14.65
CA TRP A 68 -0.79 5.56 15.25
C TRP A 68 -1.41 4.62 14.20
N PHE A 69 -1.69 5.12 12.99
CA PHE A 69 -2.16 4.29 11.88
C PHE A 69 -1.05 3.34 11.39
N ASP A 70 0.19 3.82 11.33
CA ASP A 70 1.35 3.00 10.97
C ASP A 70 1.54 1.85 11.99
N LEU A 71 1.47 2.15 13.29
CA LEU A 71 1.50 1.14 14.36
C LEU A 71 0.35 0.12 14.25
N LYS A 72 -0.87 0.56 13.93
CA LYS A 72 -2.02 -0.32 13.66
C LYS A 72 -1.76 -1.25 12.48
N ILE A 73 -1.19 -0.75 11.39
CA ILE A 73 -0.86 -1.55 10.19
C ILE A 73 0.24 -2.58 10.51
N LEU A 74 1.27 -2.19 11.27
CA LEU A 74 2.32 -3.12 11.70
C LEU A 74 1.77 -4.23 12.60
N PHE A 75 0.92 -3.90 13.57
CA PHE A 75 0.26 -4.90 14.43
C PHE A 75 -0.61 -5.88 13.63
N LEU A 76 -1.41 -5.39 12.68
CA LEU A 76 -2.21 -6.24 11.79
C LEU A 76 -1.35 -7.12 10.87
N THR A 77 -0.21 -6.60 10.39
CA THR A 77 0.76 -7.36 9.59
C THR A 77 1.38 -8.50 10.40
N VAL A 78 1.85 -8.22 11.62
CA VAL A 78 2.40 -9.23 12.53
C VAL A 78 1.34 -10.29 12.87
N ARG A 79 0.10 -9.89 13.15
CA ARG A 79 -1.02 -10.83 13.38
C ARG A 79 -1.29 -11.73 12.17
N ALA A 80 -1.30 -11.18 10.95
CA ALA A 80 -1.53 -11.96 9.74
C ALA A 80 -0.41 -12.98 9.46
N VAL A 81 0.85 -12.60 9.68
CA VAL A 81 2.01 -13.50 9.57
C VAL A 81 1.95 -14.61 10.63
N ILE A 82 1.67 -14.28 11.89
CA ILE A 82 1.53 -15.29 12.98
C ILE A 82 0.35 -16.26 12.71
N LYS A 83 -0.74 -15.78 12.12
CA LYS A 83 -1.92 -16.60 11.77
C LYS A 83 -1.71 -17.48 10.52
N GLY A 84 -0.59 -17.35 9.83
CA GLY A 84 -0.29 -18.12 8.61
C GLY A 84 -1.01 -17.62 7.35
N GLU A 85 -1.71 -16.48 7.41
CA GLU A 85 -2.45 -15.86 6.29
C GLU A 85 -1.52 -15.11 5.32
N ASN A 86 -0.37 -15.73 5.04
CA ASN A 86 0.72 -15.22 4.24
C ASN A 86 1.47 -16.36 3.52
N SER A 87 0.78 -17.47 3.28
CA SER A 87 1.25 -18.62 2.51
C SER A 87 1.11 -18.36 1.00
N TYR A 88 2.13 -17.68 0.44
CA TYR A 88 2.42 -17.50 -0.99
C TYR A 88 1.37 -16.74 -1.80
#